data_AF-A0A7Y8TIW9-F1
#
_entry.id   AF-A0A7Y8TIW9-F1
#
_cell.length_a   1.000
_cell.length_b   1.000
_cell.length_c   1.000
_cell.angle_alpha   90.00
_cell.angle_beta   90.00
_cell.angle_gamma   90.00
#
_symmetry.space_group_name_H-M   'P 1'
#
loop_
_entity.id
_entity.type
_entity.pdbx_description
1 polymer ?
#
loop_
_entity_poly.entity_id
_entity_poly.type
_entity_poly.pdbx_seq_one_letter_code
_entity_poly.pdbx_strand_id
1 'polypeptide(L)'
;MAVIGNVYTHLKEMIPNQIGRYSDEFYPTSTGDNFIKAGMPTILFEGGHFVDDYTRRGTRKYYTIALYYALKAISELNSDSTGWEAYLDIPENKETHYDIIYRNVRLNTEHECILDIAVQYREMKEDGKDEISFVPFVMEAGDVKKRKGWLEIDCTGKKFVSSNKYPKLDAVVDFTIED
;
A
#
# COMPACT_ATOMS: atom_id res chain seq x y z
N MET A 1 21.06 10.25 -0.74
CA MET A 1 20.38 10.30 -2.06
C MET A 1 21.10 9.50 -3.14
N ALA A 2 22.40 9.69 -3.41
CA ALA A 2 23.15 8.92 -4.42
C ALA A 2 22.99 7.39 -4.34
N VAL A 3 23.09 6.82 -3.13
CA VAL A 3 22.86 5.39 -2.90
C VAL A 3 21.47 4.95 -3.36
N ILE A 4 20.42 5.73 -3.03
CA ILE A 4 19.03 5.43 -3.41
C ILE A 4 18.86 5.51 -4.93
N GLY A 5 19.45 6.54 -5.56
CA GLY A 5 19.45 6.67 -7.02
C GLY A 5 20.09 5.46 -7.71
N ASN A 6 21.23 4.97 -7.20
CA ASN A 6 21.89 3.79 -7.75
C ASN A 6 21.06 2.50 -7.58
N VAL A 7 20.42 2.33 -6.41
CA VAL A 7 19.48 1.23 -6.18
C VAL A 7 18.34 1.28 -7.20
N TYR A 8 17.75 2.46 -7.42
CA TYR A 8 16.67 2.63 -8.38
C TYR A 8 17.08 2.30 -9.82
N THR A 9 18.27 2.73 -10.28
CA THR A 9 18.73 2.45 -11.65
C THR A 9 18.81 0.96 -11.95
N HIS A 10 19.12 0.14 -10.95
CA HIS A 10 19.15 -1.32 -11.10
C HIS A 10 17.77 -1.97 -10.93
N LEU A 11 16.98 -1.56 -9.92
CA LEU A 11 15.68 -2.20 -9.66
C LEU A 11 14.62 -1.88 -10.71
N LYS A 12 14.65 -0.69 -11.33
CA LYS A 12 13.64 -0.29 -12.32
C LYS A 12 13.62 -1.19 -13.56
N GLU A 13 14.73 -1.86 -13.86
CA GLU A 13 14.82 -2.83 -14.96
C GLU A 13 14.10 -4.15 -14.62
N MET A 14 13.97 -4.47 -13.33
CA MET A 14 13.38 -5.73 -12.84
C MET A 14 11.91 -5.58 -12.46
N ILE A 15 11.53 -4.43 -11.91
CA ILE A 15 10.16 -4.11 -11.45
C ILE A 15 9.73 -2.72 -11.94
N PRO A 16 9.58 -2.54 -13.27
CA PRO A 16 9.23 -1.25 -13.84
C PRO A 16 7.90 -0.74 -13.31
N ASN A 17 7.84 0.56 -13.00
CA ASN A 17 6.65 1.26 -12.47
C ASN A 17 6.14 0.75 -11.11
N GLN A 18 6.95 0.01 -10.36
CA GLN A 18 6.59 -0.53 -9.03
C GLN A 18 7.53 -0.01 -7.91
N ILE A 19 8.22 1.11 -8.17
CA ILE A 19 9.13 1.75 -7.22
C ILE A 19 8.63 3.17 -7.02
N GLY A 20 8.43 3.55 -5.75
CA GLY A 20 8.07 4.91 -5.37
C GLY A 20 8.93 5.41 -4.21
N ARG A 21 9.05 6.72 -4.10
CA ARG A 21 9.70 7.40 -2.95
C ARG A 21 8.65 8.05 -2.07
N TYR A 22 8.93 8.17 -0.78
CA TYR A 22 8.14 9.01 0.11
C TYR A 22 8.57 10.48 0.00
N SER A 23 7.72 11.36 0.54
CA SER A 23 8.08 12.76 0.75
C SER A 23 9.35 12.87 1.60
N ASP A 24 10.18 13.87 1.30
CA ASP A 24 11.37 14.21 2.10
C ASP A 24 11.01 15.05 3.36
N GLU A 25 9.71 15.19 3.66
CA GLU A 25 9.20 15.90 4.83
C GLU A 25 9.56 15.18 6.13
N PHE A 26 9.98 15.94 7.15
CA PHE A 26 10.35 15.42 8.46
C PHE A 26 9.12 15.08 9.31
N TYR A 27 9.04 13.85 9.80
CA TYR A 27 8.01 13.36 10.72
C TYR A 27 8.62 13.13 12.11
N PRO A 28 8.29 13.98 13.12
CA PRO A 28 8.92 13.93 14.45
C PRO A 28 8.80 12.59 15.18
N THR A 29 7.76 11.81 14.88
CA THR A 29 7.49 10.50 15.48
C THR A 29 8.12 9.34 14.71
N SER A 30 8.72 9.58 13.54
CA SER A 30 9.39 8.57 12.73
C SER A 30 10.74 8.19 13.34
N THR A 31 10.97 6.89 13.55
CA THR A 31 12.25 6.37 14.06
C THR A 31 13.41 6.72 13.12
N GLY A 32 13.20 6.59 11.80
CA GLY A 32 14.23 6.87 10.80
C GLY A 32 14.66 8.33 10.81
N ASP A 33 13.71 9.25 10.90
CA ASP A 33 13.99 10.69 10.93
C ASP A 33 14.72 11.11 12.21
N ASN A 34 14.40 10.46 13.33
CA ASN A 34 15.12 10.68 14.58
C ASN A 34 16.57 10.16 14.51
N PHE A 35 16.84 9.06 13.79
CA PHE A 35 18.21 8.62 13.53
C PHE A 35 18.98 9.60 12.65
N ILE A 36 18.35 10.11 11.59
CA ILE A 36 18.95 11.16 10.73
C ILE A 36 19.27 12.40 11.56
N LYS A 37 18.34 12.85 12.41
CA LYS A 37 18.53 13.98 13.33
C LYS A 37 19.68 13.74 14.32
N ALA A 38 19.90 12.50 14.74
CA ALA A 38 21.03 12.11 15.59
C ALA A 38 22.36 11.98 14.84
N GLY A 39 22.40 12.27 13.53
CA GLY A 39 23.59 12.21 12.70
C GLY A 39 23.88 10.83 12.10
N MET A 40 22.92 9.90 12.15
CA MET A 40 23.05 8.57 11.57
C MET A 40 22.45 8.53 10.14
N PRO A 41 23.25 8.28 9.10
CA PRO A 41 22.72 8.10 7.75
C PRO A 41 21.73 6.93 7.72
N THR A 42 20.50 7.19 7.29
CA THR A 42 19.41 6.21 7.31
C THR A 42 18.76 6.14 5.93
N ILE A 43 18.50 4.93 5.47
CA ILE A 43 17.71 4.65 4.26
C ILE A 43 16.56 3.73 4.68
N LEU A 44 15.34 4.14 4.39
CA LEU A 44 14.15 3.32 4.62
C LEU A 44 13.82 2.53 3.35
N PHE A 45 13.67 1.22 3.50
CA PHE A 45 13.06 0.36 2.50
C PHE A 45 11.68 -0.07 2.99
N GLU A 46 10.64 0.28 2.26
CA GLU A 46 9.28 -0.12 2.58
C GLU A 46 8.68 -1.00 1.48
N GLY A 47 7.89 -1.98 1.89
CA GLY A 47 7.33 -2.98 0.99
C GLY A 47 5.89 -2.69 0.76
N GLY A 48 5.59 -2.23 -0.44
CA GLY A 48 4.22 -2.10 -0.89
C GLY A 48 3.53 -3.45 -1.08
N HIS A 49 2.27 -3.35 -1.47
CA HIS A 49 1.51 -4.47 -2.01
C HIS A 49 2.19 -5.01 -3.28
N PHE A 50 2.19 -6.33 -3.42
CA PHE A 50 2.52 -7.02 -4.66
C PHE A 50 1.37 -7.97 -4.98
N VAL A 51 0.93 -7.97 -6.24
CA VAL A 51 -0.28 -8.70 -6.67
C VAL A 51 -0.16 -10.17 -6.28
N ASP A 52 -1.18 -10.68 -5.58
CA ASP A 52 -1.28 -12.05 -5.07
C ASP A 52 -0.17 -12.48 -4.08
N ASP A 53 0.57 -11.54 -3.47
CA ASP A 53 1.66 -11.82 -2.52
C ASP A 53 1.48 -11.14 -1.15
N TYR A 54 0.37 -11.43 -0.48
CA TYR A 54 0.10 -10.94 0.88
C TYR A 54 1.16 -11.39 1.90
N THR A 55 1.81 -12.54 1.67
CA THR A 55 2.89 -13.04 2.54
C THR A 55 4.27 -12.42 2.24
N ARG A 56 4.33 -11.50 1.26
CA ARG A 56 5.51 -10.75 0.81
C ARG A 56 6.70 -11.64 0.43
N ARG A 57 6.46 -12.86 -0.06
CA ARG A 57 7.50 -13.80 -0.49
C ARG A 57 8.25 -13.30 -1.71
N GLY A 58 7.52 -12.81 -2.71
CA GLY A 58 8.06 -12.17 -3.90
C GLY A 58 8.71 -10.84 -3.56
N THR A 59 8.06 -10.01 -2.75
CA THR A 59 8.62 -8.71 -2.31
C THR A 59 9.98 -8.87 -1.61
N ARG A 60 10.17 -9.93 -0.80
CA ARG A 60 11.45 -10.24 -0.14
C ARG A 60 12.64 -10.42 -1.07
N LYS A 61 12.41 -10.91 -2.29
CA LYS A 61 13.46 -11.00 -3.32
C LYS A 61 14.00 -9.61 -3.64
N TYR A 62 13.11 -8.65 -3.87
CA TYR A 62 13.49 -7.30 -4.29
C TYR A 62 14.14 -6.51 -3.17
N TYR A 63 13.74 -6.70 -1.91
CA TYR A 63 14.48 -6.14 -0.77
C TYR A 63 15.92 -6.62 -0.71
N THR A 64 16.13 -7.92 -0.86
CA THR A 64 17.49 -8.49 -0.84
C THR A 64 18.35 -7.88 -1.94
N ILE A 65 17.78 -7.73 -3.14
CA ILE A 65 18.45 -7.10 -4.28
C ILE A 65 18.72 -5.61 -3.99
N ALA A 66 17.76 -4.88 -3.44
CA ALA A 66 17.91 -3.47 -3.09
C ALA A 66 19.00 -3.26 -2.04
N LEU A 67 19.03 -4.10 -1.00
CA LEU A 67 20.05 -4.07 0.03
C LEU A 67 21.44 -4.36 -0.55
N TYR A 68 21.56 -5.34 -1.45
CA TYR A 68 22.81 -5.63 -2.14
C TYR A 68 23.32 -4.41 -2.93
N TYR A 69 22.47 -3.81 -3.77
CA TYR A 69 22.89 -2.63 -4.54
C TYR A 69 23.16 -1.41 -3.67
N ALA A 70 22.45 -1.26 -2.54
CA ALA A 70 22.73 -0.20 -1.59
C ALA A 70 24.12 -0.35 -0.97
N LEU A 71 24.48 -1.56 -0.50
CA LEU A 71 25.80 -1.85 0.06
C LEU A 71 26.90 -1.68 -0.99
N LYS A 72 26.68 -2.17 -2.21
CA LYS A 72 27.60 -1.98 -3.34
C LYS A 72 27.81 -0.49 -3.63
N ALA A 73 26.73 0.29 -3.73
CA ALA A 73 26.82 1.72 -3.98
C ALA A 73 27.53 2.47 -2.85
N ILE A 74 27.26 2.13 -1.58
CA ILE A 74 27.98 2.70 -0.42
C ILE A 74 29.49 2.45 -0.54
N SER A 75 29.88 1.22 -0.92
CA SER A 75 31.29 0.86 -1.10
C SER A 75 31.95 1.56 -2.28
N GLU A 76 31.25 1.71 -3.41
CA GLU A 76 31.80 2.25 -4.65
C GLU A 76 31.83 3.77 -4.68
N LEU A 77 30.81 4.43 -4.13
CA LEU A 77 30.75 5.88 -4.09
C LEU A 77 31.84 6.46 -3.19
N ASN A 78 32.25 5.75 -2.12
CA ASN A 78 33.33 6.17 -1.23
C ASN A 78 33.25 7.66 -0.82
N SER A 79 32.09 8.05 -0.29
CA SER A 79 31.71 9.43 0.10
C SER A 79 31.43 10.42 -1.05
N ASP A 80 31.47 10.00 -2.31
CA ASP A 80 30.96 10.78 -3.44
C ASP A 80 29.42 10.75 -3.50
N SER A 81 28.86 11.77 -4.15
CA SER A 81 27.43 11.93 -4.43
C SER A 81 27.10 11.87 -5.93
N THR A 82 28.04 11.49 -6.79
CA THR A 82 27.81 11.33 -8.24
C THR A 82 26.54 10.50 -8.53
N GLY A 83 25.69 10.99 -9.44
CA GLY A 83 24.48 10.30 -9.89
C GLY A 83 23.29 10.38 -8.92
N TRP A 84 23.34 11.27 -7.93
CA TRP A 84 22.23 11.48 -7.00
C TRP A 84 20.94 11.95 -7.68
N GLU A 85 21.03 12.57 -8.85
CA GLU A 85 19.89 13.11 -9.61
C GLU A 85 18.89 12.01 -9.99
N ALA A 86 19.34 10.76 -10.17
CA ALA A 86 18.48 9.61 -10.42
C ALA A 86 17.44 9.37 -9.28
N TYR A 87 17.68 9.92 -8.10
CA TYR A 87 16.69 9.94 -7.01
C TYR A 87 15.42 10.73 -7.39
N LEU A 88 15.57 11.83 -8.13
CA LEU A 88 14.46 12.70 -8.53
C LEU A 88 13.57 12.05 -9.61
N ASP A 89 14.09 11.05 -10.32
CA ASP A 89 13.35 10.27 -11.30
C ASP A 89 12.40 9.23 -10.66
N ILE A 90 12.51 9.02 -9.34
CA ILE A 90 11.64 8.09 -8.62
C ILE A 90 10.30 8.80 -8.36
N PRO A 91 9.17 8.26 -8.83
CA PRO A 91 7.87 8.87 -8.60
C PRO A 91 7.51 8.85 -7.11
N GLU A 92 6.82 9.88 -6.63
CA GLU A 92 6.28 9.87 -5.28
C GLU A 92 5.18 8.82 -5.12
N ASN A 93 5.23 8.09 -4.00
CA ASN A 93 4.21 7.13 -3.63
C ASN A 93 2.88 7.84 -3.39
N LYS A 94 1.79 7.28 -3.92
CA LYS A 94 0.44 7.83 -3.79
C LYS A 94 -0.51 6.73 -3.36
N GLU A 95 -1.23 6.98 -2.28
CA GLU A 95 -2.43 6.21 -1.98
C GLU A 95 -3.40 6.40 -3.14
N THR A 96 -3.75 5.33 -3.83
CA THR A 96 -4.61 5.38 -5.03
C THR A 96 -5.58 4.21 -5.09
N HIS A 97 -5.35 3.18 -4.29
CA HIS A 97 -6.08 1.93 -4.34
C HIS A 97 -6.63 1.52 -2.97
N TYR A 98 -7.76 0.84 -2.97
CA TYR A 98 -8.25 -0.02 -1.89
C TYR A 98 -8.11 -1.49 -2.32
N ASP A 99 -8.16 -2.42 -1.37
CA ASP A 99 -8.06 -3.85 -1.70
C ASP A 99 -9.27 -4.35 -2.49
N ILE A 100 -10.48 -3.98 -2.05
CA ILE A 100 -11.73 -4.34 -2.74
C ILE A 100 -12.60 -3.10 -2.88
N ILE A 101 -13.17 -2.90 -4.06
CA ILE A 101 -14.28 -1.97 -4.25
C ILE A 101 -15.49 -2.72 -4.81
N TYR A 102 -16.57 -2.71 -4.05
CA TYR A 102 -17.89 -3.12 -4.53
C TYR A 102 -18.54 -1.91 -5.22
N ARG A 103 -18.72 -2.01 -6.53
CA ARG A 103 -19.32 -0.96 -7.37
C ARG A 103 -20.82 -1.16 -7.46
N ASN A 104 -21.60 -0.07 -7.50
CA ASN A 104 -23.05 -0.10 -7.73
C ASN A 104 -23.85 -0.96 -6.72
N VAL A 105 -23.48 -0.92 -5.45
CA VAL A 105 -24.18 -1.65 -4.38
C VAL A 105 -25.52 -0.99 -4.11
N ARG A 106 -26.62 -1.73 -4.33
CA ARG A 106 -27.97 -1.29 -3.94
C ARG A 106 -28.27 -1.72 -2.50
N LEU A 107 -28.44 -0.75 -1.60
CA LEU A 107 -28.73 -0.99 -0.19
C LEU A 107 -30.21 -1.34 0.05
N ASN A 108 -30.48 -2.02 1.17
CA ASN A 108 -31.83 -2.43 1.59
C ASN A 108 -32.57 -1.29 2.31
N THR A 109 -32.76 -0.16 1.63
CA THR A 109 -33.43 1.03 2.14
C THR A 109 -34.83 1.20 1.52
N GLU A 110 -35.70 1.99 2.15
CA GLU A 110 -37.06 2.25 1.62
C GLU A 110 -37.04 3.06 0.32
N HIS A 111 -35.98 3.85 0.13
CA HIS A 111 -35.71 4.58 -1.10
C HIS A 111 -34.55 3.92 -1.86
N GLU A 112 -34.47 4.17 -3.16
CA GLU A 112 -33.34 3.71 -3.96
C GLU A 112 -32.04 4.38 -3.47
N CYS A 113 -31.10 3.56 -3.02
CA CYS A 113 -29.78 3.98 -2.58
C CYS A 113 -28.75 3.06 -3.23
N ILE A 114 -28.02 3.60 -4.20
CA ILE A 114 -26.95 2.91 -4.93
C ILE A 114 -25.66 3.67 -4.69
N LEU A 115 -24.62 2.98 -4.23
CA LEU A 115 -23.32 3.56 -3.93
C LEU A 115 -22.18 2.56 -4.14
N ASP A 116 -20.94 3.04 -4.08
CA ASP A 116 -19.76 2.19 -4.02
C ASP A 116 -19.34 1.98 -2.56
N ILE A 117 -18.85 0.79 -2.23
CA ILE A 117 -18.28 0.46 -0.92
C ILE A 117 -16.83 0.02 -1.12
N ALA A 118 -15.89 0.73 -0.50
CA ALA A 118 -14.49 0.37 -0.51
C ALA A 118 -14.06 -0.28 0.80
N VAL A 119 -13.26 -1.33 0.65
CA VAL A 119 -12.77 -2.19 1.72
C VAL A 119 -11.26 -2.29 1.65
N GLN A 120 -10.61 -2.14 2.81
CA GLN A 120 -9.19 -2.35 3.00
C GLN A 120 -8.98 -3.44 4.05
N TYR A 121 -8.09 -4.39 3.77
CA TYR A 121 -7.64 -5.35 4.76
C TYR A 121 -6.73 -4.67 5.78
N ARG A 122 -7.01 -4.92 7.06
CA ARG A 122 -6.12 -4.59 8.16
C ARG A 122 -5.38 -5.83 8.61
N GLU A 123 -4.06 -5.70 8.72
CA GLU A 123 -3.20 -6.68 9.36
C GLU A 123 -3.47 -6.67 10.88
N MET A 124 -3.99 -7.77 11.42
CA MET A 124 -4.28 -7.93 12.84
C MET A 124 -3.59 -9.17 13.38
N LYS A 125 -2.88 -9.01 14.50
CA LYS A 125 -2.32 -10.13 15.26
C LYS A 125 -3.37 -10.60 16.26
N GLU A 126 -3.84 -11.83 16.08
CA GLU A 126 -4.79 -12.45 16.99
C GLU A 126 -4.05 -13.35 18.00
N ASP A 127 -4.52 -13.34 19.25
CA ASP A 127 -3.97 -14.18 20.30
C ASP A 127 -4.10 -15.66 19.92
N GLY A 128 -2.99 -16.40 20.03
CA GLY A 128 -2.93 -17.82 19.73
C GLY A 128 -2.78 -18.18 18.24
N LYS A 129 -2.74 -17.21 17.32
CA LYS A 129 -2.36 -17.45 15.91
C LYS A 129 -0.90 -17.08 15.69
N ASP A 130 -0.15 -17.93 14.99
CA ASP A 130 1.23 -17.62 14.59
C ASP A 130 1.31 -16.60 13.44
N GLU A 131 0.33 -16.64 12.53
CA GLU A 131 0.25 -15.75 11.37
C GLU A 131 -0.64 -14.53 11.63
N ILE A 132 -0.42 -13.46 10.86
CA ILE A 132 -1.26 -12.26 10.85
C ILE A 132 -2.56 -12.57 10.11
N SER A 133 -3.68 -12.08 10.61
CA SER A 133 -4.97 -12.16 9.93
C SER A 133 -5.25 -10.88 9.16
N PHE A 134 -5.82 -11.01 7.96
CA PHE A 134 -6.22 -9.87 7.12
C PHE A 134 -7.73 -9.67 7.28
N VAL A 135 -8.12 -8.70 8.10
CA VAL A 135 -9.52 -8.44 8.43
C VAL A 135 -10.05 -7.34 7.51
N PRO A 136 -11.11 -7.58 6.73
CA PRO A 136 -11.64 -6.57 5.82
C PRO A 136 -12.39 -5.49 6.60
N PHE A 137 -12.01 -4.23 6.41
CA PHE A 137 -12.66 -3.06 7.00
C PHE A 137 -13.30 -2.19 5.91
N VAL A 138 -14.52 -1.72 6.15
CA VAL A 138 -15.15 -0.71 5.30
C VAL A 138 -14.45 0.62 5.56
N MET A 139 -13.80 1.17 4.54
CA MET A 139 -13.07 2.44 4.63
C MET A 139 -13.89 3.60 4.10
N GLU A 140 -14.68 3.36 3.05
CA GLU A 140 -15.46 4.40 2.37
C GLU A 140 -16.76 3.82 1.82
N ALA A 141 -17.83 4.61 1.87
CA ALA A 141 -19.11 4.28 1.27
C ALA A 141 -19.72 5.55 0.66
N GLY A 142 -20.06 5.50 -0.63
CA GLY A 142 -20.52 6.67 -1.38
C GLY A 142 -19.93 6.73 -2.78
N ASP A 143 -19.34 7.86 -3.15
CA ASP A 143 -18.71 8.06 -4.47
C ASP A 143 -17.20 7.77 -4.42
N VAL A 144 -16.84 6.51 -4.60
CA VAL A 144 -15.44 6.04 -4.54
C VAL A 144 -14.77 6.04 -5.93
N LYS A 145 -15.25 6.86 -6.89
CA LYS A 145 -14.75 6.87 -8.28
C LYS A 145 -13.33 7.39 -8.46
N LYS A 146 -12.83 8.16 -7.48
CA LYS A 146 -11.46 8.71 -7.52
C LYS A 146 -10.39 7.71 -7.11
N ARG A 147 -10.79 6.54 -6.60
CA ARG A 147 -9.91 5.45 -6.16
C ARG A 147 -10.19 4.21 -7.01
N LYS A 148 -9.19 3.34 -7.08
CA LYS A 148 -9.27 2.04 -7.76
C LYS A 148 -9.29 0.91 -6.75
N GLY A 149 -9.89 -0.22 -7.09
CA GLY A 149 -9.74 -1.46 -6.32
C GLY A 149 -8.65 -2.32 -6.92
N TRP A 150 -7.87 -3.03 -6.10
CA TRP A 150 -7.10 -4.18 -6.59
C TRP A 150 -8.05 -5.26 -7.12
N LEU A 151 -9.19 -5.45 -6.43
CA LEU A 151 -10.35 -6.18 -6.91
C LEU A 151 -11.55 -5.24 -7.00
N GLU A 152 -12.19 -5.15 -8.18
CA GLU A 152 -13.45 -4.43 -8.34
C GLU A 152 -14.59 -5.40 -8.69
N ILE A 153 -15.70 -5.31 -7.95
CA ILE A 153 -16.86 -6.20 -8.09
C ILE A 153 -18.08 -5.36 -8.46
N ASP A 154 -18.60 -5.54 -9.67
CA ASP A 154 -19.87 -4.92 -10.06
C ASP A 154 -21.05 -5.63 -9.38
N CYS A 155 -21.81 -4.88 -8.58
CA CYS A 155 -22.94 -5.36 -7.81
C CYS A 155 -24.29 -5.01 -8.46
N THR A 156 -24.28 -4.55 -9.71
CA THR A 156 -25.51 -4.28 -10.46
C THR A 156 -26.39 -5.53 -10.53
N GLY A 157 -27.63 -5.43 -10.05
CA GLY A 157 -28.59 -6.54 -10.01
C GLY A 157 -28.39 -7.52 -8.84
N LYS A 158 -27.31 -7.40 -8.07
CA LYS A 158 -27.01 -8.26 -6.93
C LYS A 158 -27.70 -7.78 -5.66
N LYS A 159 -27.80 -8.68 -4.67
CA LYS A 159 -28.43 -8.40 -3.39
C LYS A 159 -27.39 -8.12 -2.30
N PHE A 160 -27.48 -6.95 -1.70
CA PHE A 160 -26.75 -6.63 -0.46
C PHE A 160 -27.42 -7.33 0.73
N VAL A 161 -26.67 -8.13 1.49
CA VAL A 161 -27.17 -8.82 2.67
C VAL A 161 -26.36 -8.40 3.89
N SER A 162 -27.01 -7.73 4.83
CA SER A 162 -26.43 -7.29 6.10
C SER A 162 -27.52 -7.16 7.15
N SER A 163 -27.11 -7.25 8.42
CA SER A 163 -27.98 -6.89 9.56
C SER A 163 -28.25 -5.38 9.63
N ASN A 164 -27.34 -4.57 9.08
CA ASN A 164 -27.44 -3.12 9.04
C ASN A 164 -27.96 -2.63 7.68
N LYS A 165 -28.73 -1.55 7.68
CA LYS A 165 -29.21 -0.91 6.43
C LYS A 165 -28.07 -0.24 5.65
N TYR A 166 -27.03 0.21 6.35
CA TYR A 166 -25.88 0.90 5.79
C TYR A 166 -24.59 0.24 6.27
N PRO A 167 -23.55 0.15 5.41
CA PRO A 167 -22.25 -0.32 5.84
C PRO A 167 -21.66 0.67 6.86
N LYS A 168 -21.11 0.14 7.95
CA LYS A 168 -20.49 0.96 8.98
C LYS A 168 -19.04 1.28 8.60
N LEU A 169 -18.71 2.57 8.51
CA LEU A 169 -17.34 3.02 8.25
C LEU A 169 -16.41 2.66 9.43
N ASP A 170 -15.14 2.41 9.11
CA ASP A 170 -14.09 2.04 10.06
C ASP A 170 -14.46 0.82 10.92
N ALA A 171 -15.23 -0.11 10.33
CA ALA A 171 -15.65 -1.34 10.97
C ALA A 171 -15.40 -2.54 10.06
N VAL A 172 -15.30 -3.73 10.69
CA VAL A 172 -15.21 -5.00 9.98
C VAL A 172 -16.40 -5.14 9.04
N VAL A 173 -16.15 -5.60 7.82
CA VAL A 173 -17.20 -5.91 6.83
C VAL A 173 -18.19 -6.91 7.45
N ASP A 174 -19.45 -6.50 7.52
CA ASP A 174 -20.57 -7.25 8.11
C ASP A 174 -21.68 -7.53 7.08
N PHE A 175 -21.31 -7.54 5.79
CA PHE A 175 -22.23 -7.76 4.68
C PHE A 175 -21.67 -8.78 3.67
N THR A 176 -22.58 -9.36 2.90
CA THR A 176 -22.28 -10.17 1.71
C THR A 176 -23.04 -9.64 0.50
N ILE A 177 -22.54 -9.97 -0.69
CA ILE A 177 -23.20 -9.70 -1.97
C ILE A 177 -23.59 -11.05 -2.57
N GLU A 178 -24.89 -11.25 -2.79
CA GLU A 178 -25.46 -12.48 -3.36
C GLU A 178 -26.00 -12.22 -4.76
N ASP A 179 -25.97 -13.25 -5.61
CA ASP A 179 -26.53 -13.20 -6.98
C ASP A 179 -28.06 -13.24 -6.99
#